data_AF-A0A147K3F6-F1
#
_entry.id   AF-A0A147K3F6-F1
#
_cell.length_a   1.000
_cell.length_b   1.000
_cell.length_c   1.000
_cell.angle_alpha   90.00
_cell.angle_beta   90.00
_cell.angle_gamma   90.00
#
_symmetry.space_group_name_H-M   'P 1'
#
loop_
_entity.id
_entity.type
_entity.pdbx_description
1 polymer ?
#
loop_
_entity_poly.entity_id
_entity_poly.type
_entity_poly.pdbx_seq_one_letter_code
_entity_poly.pdbx_strand_id
1 'polypeptide(L)'
;MRQRAQLTCPFCGKTFMVQLDVSTYVTAEIATPIKERRDIAAILRTHEAKVDFILRAMRALATKEASGMIEVEDITDIAEKVGLSREAVEEVLKAEKEAGKIYEPKPGVICFTAPPEKEKI
;
A
#
# COMPACT_ATOMS: atom_id res chain seq x y z
N MET A 1 -6.05 39.37 7.87
CA MET A 1 -5.93 40.23 9.07
C MET A 1 -5.46 39.36 10.22
N ARG A 2 -4.46 39.79 11.01
CA ARG A 2 -3.92 39.01 12.13
C ARG A 2 -4.71 39.34 13.40
N GLN A 3 -5.38 38.35 13.98
CA GLN A 3 -6.03 38.50 15.28
C GLN A 3 -5.39 37.59 16.31
N ARG A 4 -5.13 38.14 17.50
CA ARG A 4 -4.61 37.42 18.65
C ARG A 4 -5.75 37.22 19.64
N ALA A 5 -6.04 35.97 19.99
CA ALA A 5 -7.04 35.63 20.98
C ALA A 5 -6.37 34.91 22.15
N GLN A 6 -6.63 35.36 23.38
CA GLN A 6 -6.27 34.64 24.59
C GLN A 6 -7.39 33.66 24.92
N LEU A 7 -7.05 32.38 24.96
CA LEU A 7 -8.00 31.32 25.29
C LEU A 7 -7.54 30.60 26.55
N THR A 8 -8.51 30.29 27.42
CA THR A 8 -8.26 29.51 28.63
C THR A 8 -8.71 28.08 28.38
N CYS A 9 -7.82 27.10 28.59
CA CYS A 9 -8.15 25.69 28.40
C CYS A 9 -9.18 25.23 29.44
N PRO A 10 -10.35 24.71 29.04
CA PRO A 10 -11.39 24.27 29.98
C PRO A 10 -11.00 23.01 30.78
N PHE A 11 -10.01 22.24 30.32
CA PHE A 11 -9.57 21.01 31.00
C PHE A 11 -8.46 21.21 32.02
N CYS A 12 -7.62 22.26 31.88
CA CYS A 12 -6.48 22.46 32.77
C CYS A 12 -6.31 23.90 33.28
N GLY A 13 -7.21 24.82 32.91
CA GLY A 13 -7.25 26.20 33.40
C GLY A 13 -6.10 27.10 32.90
N LYS A 14 -5.14 26.56 32.14
CA LYS A 14 -4.01 27.32 31.63
C LYS A 14 -4.42 28.19 30.45
N THR A 15 -4.03 29.46 30.49
CA THR A 15 -4.26 30.43 29.41
C THR A 15 -3.15 30.32 28.37
N PHE A 16 -3.52 30.25 27.09
CA PHE A 16 -2.57 30.26 25.99
C PHE A 16 -3.04 31.23 24.90
N MET A 17 -2.08 31.85 24.22
CA MET A 17 -2.35 32.82 23.16
C MET A 17 -2.34 32.12 21.81
N VAL A 18 -3.45 32.20 21.10
CA VAL A 18 -3.57 31.68 19.73
C VAL A 18 -3.51 32.86 18.77
N GLN A 19 -2.57 32.79 17.83
CA GLN A 19 -2.45 33.76 16.75
C GLN A 19 -3.11 33.15 15.52
N LEU A 20 -4.27 33.69 15.13
CA LEU A 20 -5.06 33.22 14.00
C LEU A 20 -4.73 34.09 12.79
N ASP A 21 -4.08 33.50 11.79
CA ASP A 21 -3.97 34.08 10.45
C ASP A 21 -5.16 33.58 9.63
N VAL A 22 -6.13 34.46 9.38
CA VAL A 22 -7.27 34.14 8.52
C VAL A 22 -6.83 34.27 7.07
N SER A 23 -6.26 33.20 6.52
CA SER A 23 -6.09 32.98 5.09
C SER A 23 -7.18 32.03 4.59
N THR A 24 -7.91 32.46 3.56
CA THR A 24 -9.21 31.97 3.09
C THR A 24 -9.25 30.53 2.54
N TYR A 25 -8.24 29.70 2.77
CA TYR A 25 -8.27 28.29 2.37
C TYR A 25 -7.49 27.47 3.40
N VAL A 26 -8.21 26.68 4.20
CA VAL A 26 -7.62 25.65 5.06
C VAL A 26 -7.61 24.36 4.24
N THR A 27 -6.59 24.18 3.40
CA THR A 27 -6.12 22.82 3.09
C THR A 27 -5.19 22.43 4.23
N ALA A 28 -5.73 21.67 5.18
CA ALA A 28 -4.93 21.03 6.20
C ALA A 28 -4.14 19.89 5.54
N GLU A 29 -2.99 20.22 4.94
CA GLU A 29 -1.99 19.23 4.59
C GLU A 29 -1.30 18.78 5.87
N ILE A 30 -1.80 17.69 6.45
CA ILE A 30 -1.13 16.96 7.52
C ILE A 30 0.08 16.28 6.87
N ALA A 31 1.21 16.98 6.83
CA ALA A 31 2.50 16.37 6.55
C ALA A 31 2.96 15.60 7.79
N THR A 32 2.45 14.38 7.98
CA THR A 32 3.07 13.42 8.91
C THR A 32 4.28 12.77 8.23
N PRO A 33 5.49 12.89 8.80
CA PRO A 33 6.64 12.19 8.26
C PRO A 33 6.49 10.69 8.59
N ILE A 34 6.33 9.88 7.54
CA ILE A 34 6.71 8.46 7.45
C ILE A 34 6.52 7.67 8.77
N LYS A 35 5.29 7.55 9.24
CA LYS A 35 4.89 6.51 10.22
C LYS A 35 4.22 5.31 9.57
N GLU A 36 3.83 5.40 8.31
CA GLU A 36 3.12 4.32 7.60
C GLU A 36 3.99 3.08 7.33
N ARG A 37 5.31 3.25 7.10
CA ARG A 37 6.19 2.09 6.82
C ARG A 37 6.21 1.06 7.95
N ARG A 38 6.13 1.50 9.21
CA ARG A 38 6.13 0.58 10.37
C ARG A 38 4.80 -0.16 10.52
N ASP A 39 3.70 0.48 10.15
CA ASP A 39 2.36 -0.09 10.27
C ASP A 39 2.07 -1.07 9.11
N ILE A 40 2.50 -0.77 7.88
CA ILE A 40 2.36 -1.68 6.73
C ILE A 40 3.18 -2.95 6.92
N ALA A 41 4.45 -2.82 7.34
CA ALA A 41 5.29 -3.98 7.65
C ALA A 41 4.74 -4.81 8.83
N ALA A 42 4.04 -4.16 9.77
CA ALA A 42 3.37 -4.87 10.86
C ALA A 42 2.15 -5.67 10.39
N ILE A 43 1.39 -5.16 9.42
CA ILE A 43 0.22 -5.81 8.82
C ILE A 43 0.63 -7.01 7.94
N LEU A 44 1.73 -6.89 7.19
CA LEU A 44 2.27 -7.98 6.35
C LEU A 44 2.95 -9.12 7.13
N ARG A 45 2.83 -9.14 8.47
CA ARG A 45 3.31 -10.27 9.28
C ARG A 45 2.46 -11.53 9.10
N THR A 46 1.17 -11.39 8.79
CA THR A 46 0.29 -12.53 8.55
C THR A 46 0.46 -13.06 7.13
N HIS A 47 0.51 -14.39 6.99
CA HIS A 47 0.68 -15.04 5.68
C HIS A 47 -0.40 -14.60 4.68
N GLU A 48 -1.66 -14.49 5.12
CA GLU A 48 -2.78 -14.04 4.29
C GLU A 48 -2.56 -12.62 3.72
N ALA A 49 -2.05 -11.69 4.52
CA ALA A 49 -1.78 -10.33 4.05
C ALA A 49 -0.65 -10.29 3.01
N LYS A 50 0.34 -11.18 3.13
CA LYS A 50 1.42 -11.32 2.12
C LYS A 50 0.86 -11.82 0.79
N VAL A 51 0.05 -12.89 0.84
CA VAL A 51 -0.60 -13.48 -0.34
C VAL A 51 -1.48 -12.44 -1.03
N ASP A 52 -2.35 -11.76 -0.28
CA ASP A 52 -3.26 -10.74 -0.82
C ASP A 52 -2.50 -9.55 -1.43
N PHE A 53 -1.42 -9.10 -0.78
CA PHE A 53 -0.57 -8.04 -1.33
C PHE A 53 0.08 -8.44 -2.66
N ILE A 54 0.69 -9.63 -2.73
CA ILE A 54 1.36 -10.13 -3.94
C ILE A 54 0.36 -10.31 -5.08
N LEU A 55 -0.82 -10.89 -4.80
CA LEU A 55 -1.88 -11.04 -5.80
C LEU A 55 -2.42 -9.70 -6.29
N ARG A 56 -2.59 -8.71 -5.41
CA ARG A 56 -2.96 -7.34 -5.82
C ARG A 56 -1.88 -6.67 -6.66
N ALA A 57 -0.60 -6.83 -6.29
CA ALA A 57 0.52 -6.31 -7.07
C ALA A 57 0.53 -6.92 -8.48
N MET A 58 0.38 -8.24 -8.59
CA MET A 58 0.23 -8.93 -9.86
C MET A 58 -0.95 -8.41 -10.69
N ARG A 59 -2.13 -8.25 -10.10
CA ARG A 59 -3.30 -7.70 -10.82
C ARG A 59 -3.04 -6.27 -11.31
N ALA A 60 -2.37 -5.45 -10.50
CA ALA A 60 -2.02 -4.07 -10.87
C ALA A 60 -0.96 -4.00 -11.97
N LEU A 61 -0.10 -5.00 -12.10
CA LEU A 61 0.85 -5.12 -13.21
C LEU A 61 0.17 -5.67 -14.47
N ALA A 62 -0.69 -6.69 -14.32
CA ALA A 62 -1.45 -7.29 -15.42
C ALA A 62 -2.38 -6.30 -16.13
N THR A 63 -2.88 -5.25 -15.46
CA THR A 63 -3.70 -4.22 -16.10
C THR A 63 -2.90 -3.23 -16.94
N LYS A 64 -1.59 -3.13 -16.72
CA LYS A 64 -0.69 -2.27 -17.51
C LYS A 64 -0.25 -2.96 -18.80
N GLU A 65 -0.17 -4.29 -18.80
CA GLU A 65 0.19 -5.08 -19.97
C GLU A 65 -1.03 -5.73 -20.63
N ALA A 66 -1.29 -5.39 -21.90
CA ALA A 66 -2.43 -5.97 -22.63
C ALA A 66 -2.34 -7.50 -22.79
N SER A 67 -1.13 -8.06 -22.70
CA SER A 67 -0.83 -9.50 -22.73
C SER A 67 -1.10 -10.20 -21.39
N GLY A 68 -1.22 -9.45 -20.28
CA GLY A 68 -1.29 -9.98 -18.93
C GLY A 68 -0.01 -10.71 -18.48
N MET A 69 1.11 -10.49 -19.19
CA MET A 69 2.43 -10.98 -18.79
C MET A 69 2.96 -10.11 -17.66
N ILE A 70 3.60 -10.74 -16.68
CA ILE A 70 4.11 -10.05 -15.51
C ILE A 70 5.48 -10.63 -15.20
N GLU A 71 6.50 -9.77 -15.11
CA GLU A 71 7.82 -10.19 -14.68
C GLU A 71 7.84 -10.43 -13.17
N VAL A 72 8.49 -11.52 -12.75
CA VAL A 72 8.64 -11.83 -11.31
C VAL A 72 9.50 -10.76 -10.61
N GLU A 73 10.42 -10.14 -11.35
CA GLU A 73 11.25 -9.04 -10.87
C GLU A 73 10.42 -7.80 -10.52
N ASP A 74 9.44 -7.42 -11.34
CA ASP A 74 8.53 -6.30 -11.04
C ASP A 74 7.71 -6.52 -9.77
N ILE A 75 7.24 -7.76 -9.55
CA ILE A 75 6.50 -8.14 -8.33
C ILE A 75 7.43 -8.02 -7.13
N THR A 76 8.66 -8.50 -7.28
CA THR A 76 9.70 -8.49 -6.26
C THR A 76 10.06 -7.05 -5.86
N ASP A 77 10.24 -6.15 -6.82
CA ASP A 77 10.52 -4.73 -6.58
C ASP A 77 9.40 -4.02 -5.81
N ILE A 78 8.14 -4.39 -6.06
CA ILE A 78 7.00 -3.87 -5.30
C ILE A 78 6.98 -4.46 -3.88
N ALA A 79 7.28 -5.75 -3.74
CA ALA A 79 7.33 -6.46 -2.47
C ALA A 79 8.46 -5.94 -1.55
N GLU A 80 9.65 -5.69 -2.09
CA GLU A 80 10.79 -5.16 -1.33
C GLU A 80 10.50 -3.77 -0.75
N LYS A 81 9.75 -2.91 -1.46
CA LYS A 81 9.34 -1.58 -0.98
C LYS A 81 8.47 -1.62 0.28
N VAL A 82 7.74 -2.72 0.47
CA VAL A 82 6.90 -2.96 1.66
C VAL A 82 7.56 -3.89 2.69
N GLY A 83 8.81 -4.29 2.45
CA GLY A 83 9.59 -5.12 3.38
C GLY A 83 9.33 -6.62 3.28
N LEU A 84 8.81 -7.11 2.15
CA LEU A 84 8.73 -8.54 1.86
C LEU A 84 10.04 -9.04 1.24
N SER A 85 10.47 -10.24 1.64
CA SER A 85 11.64 -10.90 1.05
C SER A 85 11.28 -11.57 -0.29
N ARG A 86 12.30 -11.75 -1.14
CA ARG A 86 12.21 -12.53 -2.39
C ARG A 86 11.64 -13.93 -2.16
N GLU A 87 12.12 -14.59 -1.10
CA GLU A 87 11.66 -15.92 -0.69
C GLU A 87 10.15 -15.96 -0.43
N ALA A 88 9.59 -14.93 0.21
CA ALA A 88 8.15 -14.85 0.46
C ALA A 88 7.35 -14.66 -0.83
N VAL A 89 7.91 -13.93 -1.80
CA VAL A 89 7.29 -13.79 -3.13
C VAL A 89 7.30 -15.13 -3.86
N GLU A 90 8.44 -15.81 -3.88
CA GLU A 90 8.58 -17.14 -4.51
C GLU A 90 7.67 -18.19 -3.87
N GLU A 91 7.54 -18.19 -2.54
CA GLU A 91 6.67 -19.10 -1.80
C GLU A 91 5.20 -18.91 -2.22
N VAL A 92 4.72 -17.67 -2.27
CA VAL A 92 3.36 -17.34 -2.68
C VAL A 92 3.12 -17.68 -4.14
N LEU A 93 4.05 -17.33 -5.03
CA LEU A 93 3.95 -17.66 -6.46
C LEU A 93 3.93 -19.18 -6.67
N LYS A 94 4.73 -19.94 -5.93
CA LYS A 94 4.72 -21.41 -6.01
C LYS A 94 3.37 -21.98 -5.57
N ALA A 95 2.83 -21.53 -4.44
CA ALA A 95 1.52 -21.96 -3.96
C ALA A 95 0.40 -21.64 -4.98
N GLU A 96 0.44 -20.47 -5.60
CA GLU A 96 -0.56 -20.05 -6.59
C GLU A 96 -0.43 -20.79 -7.94
N LYS A 97 0.80 -21.20 -8.32
CA LYS A 97 1.06 -22.12 -9.43
C LYS A 97 0.49 -23.52 -9.15
N GLU A 98 0.73 -24.06 -7.96
CA GLU A 98 0.19 -25.36 -7.52
C GLU A 98 -1.34 -25.35 -7.44
N ALA A 99 -1.94 -24.22 -7.05
CA ALA A 99 -3.38 -24.00 -7.06
C ALA A 99 -3.97 -23.80 -8.48
N GLY A 100 -3.12 -23.73 -9.52
CA GLY A 100 -3.56 -23.58 -10.90
C GLY A 100 -4.14 -22.20 -11.25
N LYS A 101 -3.86 -21.16 -10.45
CA LYS A 101 -4.35 -19.79 -10.67
C LYS A 101 -3.41 -18.95 -11.52
N ILE A 102 -2.13 -19.30 -11.53
CA ILE A 102 -1.10 -18.69 -12.37
C ILE A 102 -0.26 -19.76 -13.07
N TYR A 103 0.30 -19.40 -14.21
CA TYR A 103 1.23 -20.23 -14.97
C TYR A 103 2.43 -19.42 -15.44
N GLU A 104 3.52 -20.10 -15.75
CA GLU A 104 4.77 -19.50 -16.20
C GLU A 104 4.97 -19.81 -17.69
N PRO A 105 4.58 -18.90 -18.61
CA PRO A 105 4.81 -19.09 -20.05
C PRO A 105 6.30 -19.07 -20.42
N LYS A 106 7.13 -18.34 -19.68
CA LYS A 106 8.58 -18.21 -19.90
C LYS A 106 9.27 -18.10 -18.54
N PRO A 107 10.53 -18.55 -18.41
CA PRO A 107 11.30 -18.38 -17.19
C PRO A 107 11.28 -16.93 -16.70
N GLY A 108 10.79 -16.70 -15.48
CA GLY A 108 10.72 -15.37 -14.87
C GLY A 108 9.51 -14.52 -15.26
N VAL A 109 8.59 -15.03 -16.08
CA VAL A 109 7.37 -14.34 -16.48
C VAL A 109 6.16 -15.19 -16.12
N ILE A 110 5.20 -14.60 -15.42
CA ILE A 110 3.96 -15.26 -14.99
C ILE A 110 2.72 -14.62 -15.60
N CYS A 111 1.67 -15.41 -15.76
CA CYS A 111 0.35 -14.99 -16.23
C CYS A 111 -0.74 -15.65 -15.37
N PHE A 112 -1.91 -15.00 -15.25
CA PHE A 112 -3.08 -15.64 -14.66
C PHE A 112 -3.68 -16.68 -15.63
N THR A 113 -4.02 -17.87 -15.12
CA THR A 113 -4.64 -18.95 -15.92
C THR A 113 -6.07 -18.60 -16.34
N ALA A 114 -6.79 -17.85 -15.51
CA ALA A 114 -8.09 -17.26 -15.82
C ALA A 114 -7.99 -15.73 -15.72
N PRO A 115 -8.69 -14.96 -16.58
CA PRO A 115 -8.79 -13.52 -16.38
C PRO A 115 -9.36 -13.27 -14.97
N PRO A 116 -8.76 -12.36 -14.18
CA PRO A 116 -9.20 -12.13 -12.81
C PRO A 116 -10.70 -11.80 -12.84
N GLU A 117 -11.50 -12.55 -12.07
CA GLU A 117 -12.90 -12.19 -11.87
C GLU A 117 -12.92 -10.73 -11.43
N LYS A 118 -13.59 -9.89 -12.22
CA LYS A 118 -13.87 -8.53 -11.81
C LYS A 118 -14.81 -8.65 -10.62
N GLU A 119 -14.27 -8.72 -9.41
CA GLU A 119 -15.05 -8.53 -8.19
C GLU A 119 -15.78 -7.21 -8.36
N LYS A 120 -17.09 -7.31 -8.62
CA LYS A 120 -17.98 -6.16 -8.75
C LYS A 120 -17.99 -5.50 -7.37
N ILE A 121 -17.27 -4.39 -7.27
CA ILE A 121 -17.38 -3.42 -6.17
C ILE A 121 -18.71 -2.69 -6.32
#